data_AF-A0A0N0XCE3-F1
#
_entry.id   AF-A0A0N0XCE3-F1
#
_cell.length_a   1.000
_cell.length_b   1.000
_cell.length_c   1.000
_cell.angle_alpha   90.00
_cell.angle_beta   90.00
_cell.angle_gamma   90.00
#
_symmetry.space_group_name_H-M   'P 1'
#
loop_
_entity.id
_entity.type
_entity.pdbx_description
1 polymer ?
#
loop_
_entity_poly.entity_id
_entity_poly.type
_entity_poly.pdbx_seq_one_letter_code
_entity_poly.pdbx_strand_id
1 'polypeptide(L)' 'MIEITSLLGDIDYDEAAELGAVIRDCWNTKLNRQFPDSGFEARLILEDDLDEVWVTLCKQ' A
#
# COMPACT_ATOMS: atom_id res chain seq x y z
N MET A 1 -7.74 -3.09 -1.25
CA MET A 1 -6.47 -3.80 -1.45
C MET A 1 -6.11 -3.69 -2.91
N ILE A 2 -4.85 -3.38 -3.21
CA ILE A 2 -4.28 -3.27 -4.55
C ILE A 2 -2.97 -4.05 -4.54
N GLU A 3 -2.80 -4.91 -5.53
CA GLU A 3 -1.51 -5.55 -5.85
C GLU A 3 -0.74 -4.63 -6.79
N ILE A 4 0.41 -4.12 -6.37
CA ILE A 4 1.22 -3.19 -7.16
C ILE A 4 1.93 -3.92 -8.29
N THR A 5 2.44 -5.12 -8.01
CA THR A 5 3.19 -5.98 -8.95
C THR A 5 2.31 -6.43 -10.11
N SER A 6 1.10 -6.92 -9.85
CA SER A 6 0.13 -7.25 -10.92
C SER A 6 -0.41 -6.02 -11.66
N LEU A 7 -0.60 -4.88 -10.99
CA LEU A 7 -1.07 -3.65 -11.64
C LEU A 7 -0.06 -3.11 -12.66
N LEU A 8 1.24 -3.26 -12.38
CA LEU A 8 2.32 -2.67 -13.19
C LEU A 8 3.13 -3.70 -14.00
N GLY A 9 2.87 -5.00 -13.84
CA GLY A 9 3.22 -6.11 -14.74
C GLY A 9 4.72 -6.41 -14.91
N ASP A 10 5.50 -5.39 -15.24
CA ASP A 10 6.93 -5.42 -15.51
C ASP A 10 7.74 -4.63 -14.46
N ILE A 11 7.11 -4.18 -13.37
CA ILE A 11 7.80 -3.47 -12.28
C ILE A 11 8.65 -4.45 -11.45
N ASP A 12 9.85 -4.03 -11.07
CA ASP A 12 10.68 -4.79 -10.15
C ASP A 12 10.09 -4.80 -8.72
N TYR A 13 10.41 -5.83 -7.93
CA TYR A 13 9.93 -5.95 -6.56
C TYR A 13 10.31 -4.75 -5.68
N ASP A 14 11.57 -4.32 -5.74
CA ASP A 14 12.06 -3.21 -4.91
C ASP A 14 11.40 -1.89 -5.34
N GLU A 15 11.24 -1.68 -6.65
CA GLU A 15 10.52 -0.53 -7.20
C GLU A 15 9.03 -0.53 -6.81
N ALA A 16 8.40 -1.71 -6.81
CA ALA A 16 7.02 -1.88 -6.36
C ALA A 16 6.88 -1.60 -4.86
N ALA A 17 7.86 -1.98 -4.04
CA ALA A 17 7.90 -1.72 -2.60
C ALA A 17 8.02 -0.22 -2.31
N GLU A 18 8.90 0.49 -3.04
CA GLU A 18 9.04 1.95 -2.95
C GLU A 18 7.74 2.67 -3.33
N LEU A 19 7.15 2.28 -4.46
CA LEU A 19 5.88 2.85 -4.90
C LEU A 19 4.75 2.53 -3.91
N GLY A 20 4.70 1.31 -3.39
CA GLY A 20 3.74 0.88 -2.38
C GLY A 20 3.83 1.72 -1.11
N ALA A 21 5.05 2.06 -0.66
CA ALA A 21 5.26 2.96 0.47
C ALA A 21 4.72 4.38 0.20
N VAL A 22 4.97 4.93 -1.00
CA VAL A 22 4.42 6.23 -1.41
C VAL A 22 2.90 6.22 -1.41
N ILE A 23 2.27 5.17 -1.94
CA ILE A 23 0.80 5.03 -1.98
C ILE A 23 0.24 4.92 -0.56
N ARG A 24 0.84 4.09 0.29
CA ARG A 24 0.48 3.95 1.72
C ARG A 24 0.48 5.31 2.41
N ASP A 25 1.53 6.11 2.24
CA ASP A 25 1.67 7.40 2.92
C ASP A 25 0.67 8.44 2.40
N CYS A 26 0.44 8.46 1.09
CA CYS A 26 -0.60 9.29 0.47
C CYS A 26 -1.99 8.93 1.01
N TRP A 27 -2.30 7.64 1.12
CA TRP A 27 -3.57 7.16 1.62
C TRP A 27 -3.76 7.48 3.10
N ASN A 28 -2.74 7.25 3.94
CA ASN A 28 -2.77 7.64 5.35
C ASN A 28 -2.96 9.15 5.52
N THR A 29 -2.26 9.96 4.74
CA THR A 29 -2.43 11.43 4.76
C THR A 29 -3.86 11.82 4.41
N LYS A 30 -4.45 11.20 3.38
CA LYS A 30 -5.83 11.46 2.96
C LYS A 30 -6.85 11.01 4.01
N LEU A 31 -6.67 9.82 4.58
CA LEU A 31 -7.52 9.26 5.63
C LEU A 31 -7.51 10.13 6.87
N ASN A 32 -6.33 10.48 7.38
CA ASN A 32 -6.20 11.32 8.57
C ASN A 32 -6.79 12.72 8.36
N ARG A 33 -6.73 13.25 7.14
CA ARG A 33 -7.30 14.56 6.81
C ARG A 33 -8.82 14.54 6.66
N GLN A 34 -9.38 13.51 6.04
CA GLN A 34 -10.80 13.48 5.67
C GLN A 34 -11.67 12.67 6.65
N PHE A 35 -11.08 11.70 7.33
CA PHE A 35 -11.75 10.74 8.20
C PHE A 35 -10.91 10.44 9.46
N PRO A 36 -10.57 11.47 10.27
CA PRO A 36 -9.67 11.32 11.42
C PRO A 36 -10.14 10.28 12.45
N ASP A 37 -11.44 10.08 12.59
CA ASP A 37 -12.04 9.13 13.55
C ASP A 37 -12.40 7.78 12.93
N SER A 38 -11.97 7.50 11.70
CA SER A 38 -12.33 6.26 11.01
C SER A 38 -11.77 5.01 11.67
N GLY A 39 -10.64 5.13 12.37
CA GLY A 39 -9.87 4.00 12.90
C GLY A 39 -9.25 3.13 11.81
N PHE A 40 -9.23 3.60 10.56
CA PHE A 40 -8.57 2.90 9.45
C PHE A 40 -7.17 3.48 9.21
N GLU A 41 -6.24 2.61 8.81
CA GLU A 41 -4.91 2.96 8.33
C GLU A 41 -4.62 2.24 7.01
N ALA A 42 -3.82 2.87 6.16
CA ALA A 42 -3.22 2.21 5.02
C ALA A 42 -1.98 1.43 5.45
N ARG A 43 -1.87 0.18 4.97
CA ARG A 43 -0.74 -0.71 5.19
C ARG A 43 -0.09 -1.13 3.89
N LEU A 44 1.22 -1.23 3.93
CA LEU A 44 2.05 -1.89 2.92
C LEU A 44 2.29 -3.33 3.39
N ILE A 45 2.10 -4.29 2.51
CA ILE A 45 2.40 -5.71 2.73
C ILE A 45 3.43 -6.10 1.66
N LEU A 46 4.52 -6.68 2.14
CA LEU A 46 5.64 -7.18 1.36
C LEU A 46 5.61 -8.71 1.50
N GLU A 47 5.37 -9.42 0.41
CA GLU A 47 5.34 -10.88 0.37
C GLU A 47 6.56 -11.36 -0.41
N ASP A 48 7.69 -11.47 0.32
CA ASP A 48 9.00 -11.78 -0.24
C ASP A 48 9.06 -13.15 -0.93
N ASP A 49 8.23 -14.12 -0.51
CA ASP A 49 8.23 -15.47 -1.11
C ASP A 49 7.56 -15.51 -2.49
N LEU A 50 6.72 -14.53 -2.80
CA LEU A 50 5.97 -14.44 -4.06
C LEU A 50 6.41 -13.25 -4.94
N ASP A 51 7.39 -12.46 -4.48
CA ASP A 51 7.75 -11.16 -5.08
C ASP A 51 6.52 -10.27 -5.30
N GLU A 52 5.57 -10.28 -4.37
CA GLU A 52 4.32 -9.53 -4.45
C GLU A 52 4.28 -8.36 -3.48
N VAL A 53 3.82 -7.21 -3.96
CA VAL A 53 3.66 -6.00 -3.13
C VAL A 53 2.21 -5.56 -3.13
N TRP A 54 1.67 -5.35 -1.94
CA TRP A 54 0.27 -4.97 -1.75
C TRP A 54 0.11 -3.71 -0.90
N VAL A 55 -0.87 -2.89 -1.26
CA VAL A 55 -1.34 -1.79 -0.40
C VAL A 55 -2.82 -1.99 -0.07
N THR A 56 -3.16 -1.90 1.22
CA THR A 56 -4.53 -2.11 1.68
C THR A 56 -4.94 -1.14 2.78
N LEU A 57 -6.23 -1.10 3.10
CA LEU A 57 -6.77 -0.40 4.27
C LEU A 57 -7.16 -1.42 5.32
N CYS A 58 -6.70 -1.22 6.55
CA CYS A 58 -7.02 -2.05 7.70
C CYS A 58 -7.62 -1.19 8.81
N LYS A 59 -8.50 -1.79 9.61
CA LYS A 59 -8.97 -1.16 10.85
C LYS A 59 -7.98 -1.51 11.96
N GLN A 60 -7.57 -0.52 12.76
CA GLN A 60 -6.78 -0.72 13.97
C GLN A 60 -7.55 -1.52 15.03
#